data_AF-A0A2V6CW77-F1
#
_entry.id   AF-A0A2V6CW77-F1
#
_cell.length_a   1.000
_cell.length_b   1.000
_cell.length_c   1.000
_cell.angle_alpha   90.00
_cell.angle_beta   90.00
_cell.angle_gamma   90.00
#
_symmetry.space_group_name_H-M   'P 1'
#
loop_
_entity.id
_entity.type
_entity.pdbx_description
1 polymer ?
#
loop_
_entity_poly.entity_id
_entity_poly.type
_entity_poly.pdbx_seq_one_letter_code
_entity_poly.pdbx_strand_id
1 'polypeptide(L)'
;MLLVFAITCFTAPRHARGADGNLGNGNTAEGVFALNAIATNSANTGSDNTGLGASALVSDTSGSFNTATGENALAINKTGSNNTATGFDALFSNTGDNNTATGFKALLRNTTGTGNTASGYFALAS
;
A
#
# COMPACT_ATOMS: atom_id res chain seq x y z
N MET A 1 -6.08 54.13 24.85
CA MET A 1 -5.08 53.07 25.05
C MET A 1 -5.63 51.82 24.37
N LEU A 2 -5.25 51.62 23.11
CA LEU A 2 -5.83 50.59 22.22
C LEU A 2 -5.09 49.28 22.45
N LEU A 3 -5.76 48.30 23.06
CA LEU A 3 -5.20 46.96 23.27
C LEU A 3 -5.34 46.19 21.95
N VAL A 4 -4.29 46.20 21.13
CA VAL A 4 -4.22 45.39 19.92
C VAL A 4 -4.05 43.93 20.36
N PHE A 5 -5.13 43.15 20.33
CA PHE A 5 -5.05 41.70 20.39
C PHE A 5 -4.35 41.20 19.13
N ALA A 6 -3.03 41.03 19.20
CA ALA A 6 -2.30 40.25 18.23
C ALA A 6 -2.74 38.79 18.39
N ILE A 7 -3.74 38.38 17.60
CA ILE A 7 -3.97 36.96 17.33
C ILE A 7 -2.77 36.55 16.48
N THR A 8 -1.68 36.16 17.13
CA THR A 8 -0.66 35.35 16.47
C THR A 8 -1.40 34.12 15.99
N CYS A 9 -1.53 34.00 14.67
CA CYS A 9 -2.03 32.81 14.02
C CYS A 9 -1.06 31.69 14.38
N PHE A 10 -1.36 30.98 15.47
CA PHE A 10 -0.80 29.66 15.67
C PHE A 10 -1.22 28.88 14.44
N THR A 11 -0.28 28.62 13.54
CA THR A 11 -0.41 27.57 12.56
C THR A 11 -0.77 26.34 13.37
N ALA A 12 -2.04 25.91 13.30
CA ALA A 12 -2.45 24.67 13.92
C ALA A 12 -1.41 23.61 13.52
N PRO A 13 -0.94 22.76 14.46
CA PRO A 13 -0.13 21.62 14.06
C PRO A 13 -0.91 20.96 12.92
N ARG A 14 -0.24 20.81 11.77
CA ARG A 14 -0.84 20.18 10.59
C ARG A 14 -1.63 18.99 11.09
N HIS A 15 -2.94 19.04 10.85
CA HIS A 15 -3.89 17.99 11.17
C HIS A 15 -3.18 16.65 10.98
N ALA A 16 -3.17 15.81 12.02
CA ALA A 16 -2.67 14.45 11.94
C ALA A 16 -3.22 13.86 10.63
N ARG A 17 -2.31 13.43 9.74
CA ARG A 17 -2.61 12.99 8.38
C ARG A 17 -3.87 12.12 8.45
N GLY A 18 -4.97 12.60 7.88
CA GLY A 18 -6.24 11.88 7.88
C GLY A 18 -6.04 10.47 7.32
N ALA A 19 -6.84 9.53 7.80
CA ALA A 19 -6.80 8.12 7.42
C ALA A 19 -7.14 7.86 5.92
N ASP A 20 -7.18 8.89 5.07
CA ASP A 20 -7.73 8.90 3.72
C ASP A 20 -6.74 9.39 2.62
N GLY A 21 -5.43 9.17 2.79
CA GLY A 21 -4.58 8.94 1.62
C GLY A 21 -4.26 10.15 0.72
N ASN A 22 -3.59 11.18 1.23
CA ASN A 22 -2.83 12.08 0.35
C ASN A 22 -1.36 11.63 0.26
N LEU A 23 -1.14 10.45 -0.32
CA LEU A 23 0.20 9.95 -0.65
C LEU A 23 0.71 10.46 -2.01
N GLY A 24 -0.10 11.24 -2.74
CA GLY A 24 0.20 11.62 -4.12
C GLY A 24 -0.08 10.49 -5.10
N ASN A 25 -0.16 10.84 -6.40
CA ASN A 25 -0.33 9.90 -7.51
C ASN A 25 -1.51 8.91 -7.38
N GLY A 26 -2.62 9.31 -6.74
CA GLY A 26 -3.83 8.48 -6.64
C GLY A 26 -3.76 7.32 -5.64
N ASN A 27 -2.76 7.29 -4.76
CA ASN A 27 -2.59 6.20 -3.79
C ASN A 27 -3.49 6.36 -2.55
N THR A 28 -4.18 5.28 -2.14
CA THR A 28 -5.00 5.21 -0.93
C THR A 28 -4.36 4.27 0.09
N ALA A 29 -4.13 4.74 1.32
CA ALA A 29 -3.51 3.96 2.39
C ALA A 29 -4.29 4.07 3.71
N GLU A 30 -4.76 2.93 4.21
CA GLU A 30 -5.40 2.81 5.51
C GLU A 30 -4.75 1.67 6.30
N GLY A 31 -4.14 1.99 7.44
CA GLY A 31 -3.43 1.02 8.28
C GLY A 31 -2.03 1.49 8.67
N VAL A 32 -1.49 0.90 9.74
CA VAL A 32 -0.13 1.23 10.20
C VAL A 32 0.88 0.81 9.14
N PHE A 33 1.71 1.75 8.68
CA PHE A 33 2.72 1.55 7.62
C PHE A 33 2.21 1.15 6.23
N ALA A 34 0.90 1.24 5.94
CA ALA A 34 0.39 1.03 4.59
C ALA A 34 1.05 2.02 3.60
N LEU A 35 1.54 1.52 2.47
CA LEU A 35 2.27 2.28 1.42
C LEU A 35 3.40 3.21 1.94
N ASN A 36 4.10 2.81 3.02
CA ASN A 36 5.13 3.64 3.63
C ASN A 36 6.26 4.06 2.66
N ALA A 37 6.68 3.17 1.76
CA ALA A 37 7.71 3.47 0.78
C ALA A 37 7.32 4.60 -0.18
N ILE A 38 6.04 4.74 -0.55
CA ILE A 38 5.56 5.85 -1.38
C ILE A 38 5.55 7.15 -0.57
N ALA A 39 5.19 7.08 0.72
CA ALA A 39 5.16 8.24 1.61
C ALA A 39 6.55 8.83 1.93
N THR A 40 7.60 8.02 1.85
CA THR A 40 8.94 8.36 2.38
C THR A 40 10.02 8.48 1.30
N ASN A 41 9.82 7.92 0.11
CA ASN A 41 10.77 7.98 -0.99
C ASN A 41 10.26 8.90 -2.12
N SER A 42 10.87 10.08 -2.26
CA SER A 42 10.52 11.04 -3.33
C SER A 42 10.89 10.59 -4.74
N ALA A 43 11.71 9.55 -4.89
CA ALA A 43 12.01 8.91 -6.17
C ALA A 43 11.05 7.76 -6.51
N ASN A 44 10.10 7.44 -5.61
CA ASN A 44 9.07 6.44 -5.86
C ASN A 44 8.10 6.95 -6.92
N THR A 45 7.84 6.11 -7.92
CA THR A 45 6.95 6.42 -9.05
C THR A 45 5.65 5.64 -9.01
N GLY A 46 5.41 4.87 -7.94
CA GLY A 46 4.19 4.09 -7.74
C GLY A 46 2.96 4.99 -7.67
N SER A 47 1.91 4.56 -8.37
CA SER A 47 0.68 5.32 -8.55
C SER A 47 -0.55 4.43 -8.52
N ASP A 48 -1.68 5.02 -8.14
CA ASP A 48 -3.00 4.38 -8.17
C ASP A 48 -3.07 3.04 -7.41
N ASN A 49 -2.34 2.94 -6.29
CA ASN A 49 -2.36 1.77 -5.43
C ASN A 49 -3.32 1.96 -4.24
N THR A 50 -3.99 0.89 -3.84
CA THR A 50 -4.85 0.85 -2.64
C THR A 50 -4.31 -0.16 -1.65
N GLY A 51 -3.92 0.29 -0.46
CA GLY A 51 -3.43 -0.57 0.63
C GLY A 51 -4.27 -0.39 1.89
N LEU A 52 -5.01 -1.43 2.24
CA LEU A 52 -5.90 -1.48 3.40
C LEU A 52 -5.43 -2.60 4.33
N GLY A 53 -4.77 -2.25 5.43
CA GLY A 53 -4.20 -3.19 6.38
C GLY A 53 -2.81 -2.78 6.85
N ALA A 54 -2.39 -3.30 8.01
CA ALA A 54 -1.04 -3.04 8.51
C ALA A 54 0.01 -3.57 7.51
N SER A 55 0.97 -2.72 7.16
CA SER A 55 2.06 -3.02 6.22
C SER A 55 1.63 -3.46 4.81
N ALA A 56 0.38 -3.20 4.40
CA ALA A 56 -0.05 -3.44 3.03
C ALA A 56 0.77 -2.57 2.05
N LEU A 57 1.34 -3.17 1.01
CA LEU A 57 2.19 -2.48 0.01
C LEU A 57 3.36 -1.68 0.61
N VAL A 58 3.85 -2.05 1.80
CA VAL A 58 4.83 -1.25 2.55
C VAL A 58 6.14 -1.00 1.78
N SER A 59 6.54 -1.92 0.91
CA SER A 59 7.80 -1.85 0.14
C SER A 59 7.61 -1.60 -1.37
N ASP A 60 6.44 -1.13 -1.81
CA ASP A 60 6.23 -0.83 -3.23
C ASP A 60 7.04 0.42 -3.64
N THR A 61 7.87 0.28 -4.68
CA THR A 61 8.84 1.31 -5.11
C THR A 61 8.57 1.92 -6.48
N SER A 62 7.84 1.22 -7.33
CA SER A 62 7.45 1.69 -8.66
C SER A 62 6.22 0.98 -9.23
N GLY A 63 5.64 0.02 -8.51
CA GLY A 63 4.44 -0.68 -8.94
C GLY A 63 3.24 0.27 -8.98
N SER A 64 2.35 0.04 -9.93
CA SER A 64 1.12 0.82 -10.06
C SER A 64 -0.09 -0.10 -10.21
N PHE A 65 -1.28 0.45 -9.89
CA PHE A 65 -2.56 -0.26 -10.01
C PHE A 65 -2.65 -1.53 -9.16
N ASN A 66 -2.01 -1.55 -7.99
CA ASN A 66 -2.09 -2.67 -7.06
C ASN A 66 -3.19 -2.44 -6.01
N THR A 67 -3.96 -3.48 -5.70
CA THR A 67 -4.93 -3.49 -4.59
C THR A 67 -4.52 -4.53 -3.56
N ALA A 68 -4.23 -4.09 -2.34
CA ALA A 68 -3.83 -4.93 -1.21
C ALA A 68 -4.80 -4.72 -0.05
N THR A 69 -5.49 -5.77 0.37
CA THR A 69 -6.42 -5.74 1.50
C THR A 69 -6.10 -6.88 2.46
N GLY A 70 -5.62 -6.55 3.65
CA GLY A 70 -5.12 -7.49 4.64
C GLY A 70 -3.76 -7.08 5.19
N GLU A 71 -3.43 -7.57 6.38
CA GLU A 71 -2.09 -7.38 6.94
C GLU A 71 -1.04 -8.05 6.04
N ASN A 72 0.01 -7.29 5.72
CA ASN A 72 1.11 -7.67 4.84
C ASN A 72 0.72 -8.13 3.41
N ALA A 73 -0.50 -7.84 2.95
CA ALA A 73 -0.87 -8.08 1.56
C ALA A 73 0.06 -7.26 0.63
N LEU A 74 0.68 -7.92 -0.35
CA LEU A 74 1.67 -7.32 -1.27
C LEU A 74 2.82 -6.56 -0.56
N ALA A 75 3.20 -6.94 0.67
CA ALA A 75 4.18 -6.20 1.48
C ALA A 75 5.55 -6.01 0.79
N ILE A 76 5.99 -7.01 0.02
CA ILE A 76 7.24 -7.03 -0.74
C ILE A 76 6.92 -7.15 -2.24
N ASN A 77 6.20 -6.15 -2.77
CA ASN A 77 5.92 -5.99 -4.19
C ASN A 77 6.64 -4.75 -4.75
N LYS A 78 7.93 -4.86 -5.09
CA LYS A 78 8.76 -3.67 -5.43
C LYS A 78 8.40 -3.01 -6.76
N THR A 79 8.10 -3.82 -7.79
CA THR A 79 7.91 -3.36 -9.18
C THR A 79 6.66 -3.94 -9.83
N GLY A 80 6.04 -4.97 -9.24
CA GLY A 80 4.88 -5.63 -9.82
C GLY A 80 3.68 -4.69 -9.90
N SER A 81 3.00 -4.70 -11.03
CA SER A 81 1.83 -3.86 -11.30
C SER A 81 0.59 -4.71 -11.61
N ASN A 82 -0.60 -4.11 -11.45
CA ASN A 82 -1.88 -4.76 -11.72
C ASN A 82 -2.12 -6.01 -10.86
N ASN A 83 -1.67 -6.03 -9.61
CA ASN A 83 -1.89 -7.15 -8.70
C ASN A 83 -3.07 -6.89 -7.74
N THR A 84 -3.86 -7.91 -7.46
CA THR A 84 -4.93 -7.87 -6.45
C THR A 84 -4.64 -8.92 -5.38
N ALA A 85 -4.47 -8.48 -4.14
CA ALA A 85 -4.22 -9.35 -2.99
C ALA A 85 -5.26 -9.08 -1.91
N THR A 86 -5.99 -10.11 -1.50
CA THR A 86 -6.98 -10.03 -0.42
C THR A 86 -6.76 -11.17 0.57
N GLY A 87 -6.31 -10.85 1.77
CA GLY A 87 -6.01 -11.80 2.84
C GLY A 87 -4.68 -11.49 3.55
N PHE A 88 -4.50 -12.06 4.74
CA PHE A 88 -3.24 -11.98 5.47
C PHE A 88 -2.13 -12.67 4.65
N ASP A 89 -1.03 -11.95 4.42
CA ASP A 89 0.14 -12.40 3.63
C ASP A 89 -0.20 -12.83 2.18
N ALA A 90 -1.35 -12.43 1.62
CA ALA A 90 -1.65 -12.71 0.21
C ALA A 90 -0.66 -11.95 -0.70
N LEU A 91 -0.04 -12.66 -1.65
CA LEU A 91 1.04 -12.11 -2.51
C LEU A 91 2.16 -11.41 -1.73
N PHE A 92 2.46 -11.85 -0.50
CA PHE A 92 3.42 -11.20 0.40
C PHE A 92 4.73 -10.80 -0.29
N SER A 93 5.32 -11.69 -1.07
CA SER A 93 6.49 -11.42 -1.90
C SER A 93 6.15 -11.68 -3.36
N ASN A 94 6.00 -10.61 -4.13
CA ASN A 94 5.61 -10.68 -5.53
C ASN A 94 6.50 -9.76 -6.38
N THR A 95 6.98 -10.26 -7.52
CA THR A 95 7.70 -9.43 -8.50
C THR A 95 7.10 -9.52 -9.90
N GLY A 96 6.03 -10.32 -10.06
CA GLY A 96 5.29 -10.43 -11.31
C GLY A 96 4.09 -9.47 -11.39
N ASP A 97 3.57 -9.32 -12.61
CA ASP A 97 2.41 -8.50 -12.90
C ASP A 97 1.14 -9.34 -13.09
N ASN A 98 -0.02 -8.69 -12.95
CA ASN A 98 -1.33 -9.28 -13.28
C ASN A 98 -1.68 -10.53 -12.45
N ASN A 99 -1.37 -10.55 -11.15
CA ASN A 99 -1.72 -11.67 -10.28
C ASN A 99 -2.91 -11.34 -9.38
N THR A 100 -3.81 -12.30 -9.20
CA THR A 100 -4.93 -12.21 -8.25
C THR A 100 -4.79 -13.29 -7.19
N ALA A 101 -4.72 -12.89 -5.92
CA ALA A 101 -4.63 -13.80 -4.79
C ALA A 101 -5.68 -13.46 -3.73
N THR A 102 -6.54 -14.42 -3.43
CA THR A 102 -7.58 -14.28 -2.41
C THR A 102 -7.47 -15.43 -1.41
N GLY A 103 -7.15 -15.12 -0.15
CA GLY A 103 -7.02 -16.10 0.93
C GLY A 103 -5.76 -15.93 1.75
N PHE A 104 -5.74 -16.55 2.93
CA PHE A 104 -4.58 -16.56 3.81
C PHE A 104 -3.37 -17.19 3.10
N LYS A 105 -2.29 -16.41 2.92
CA LYS A 105 -1.05 -16.83 2.27
C LYS A 105 -1.21 -17.37 0.84
N ALA A 106 -2.25 -16.96 0.11
CA ALA A 106 -2.39 -17.30 -1.31
C ALA A 106 -1.26 -16.61 -2.11
N LEU A 107 -0.60 -17.34 -3.01
CA LEU A 107 0.54 -16.86 -3.81
C LEU A 107 1.65 -16.20 -2.96
N LEU A 108 1.90 -16.72 -1.76
CA LEU A 108 2.80 -16.12 -0.75
C LEU A 108 4.15 -15.62 -1.33
N ARG A 109 4.72 -16.38 -2.27
CA ARG A 109 5.98 -16.05 -2.96
C ARG A 109 5.81 -16.26 -4.46
N ASN A 110 5.66 -15.18 -5.21
CA ASN A 110 5.55 -15.23 -6.67
C ASN A 110 6.66 -14.37 -7.31
N THR A 111 7.82 -14.97 -7.57
CA THR A 111 9.00 -14.24 -8.04
C THR A 111 9.09 -14.07 -9.57
N THR A 112 8.35 -14.86 -10.35
CA THR A 112 8.39 -14.80 -11.82
C THR A 112 7.05 -15.03 -12.50
N GLY A 113 6.03 -15.52 -11.78
CA GLY A 113 4.74 -15.82 -12.35
C GLY A 113 3.94 -14.54 -12.66
N THR A 114 3.32 -14.51 -13.84
CA THR A 114 2.43 -13.43 -14.27
C THR A 114 1.09 -14.05 -14.67
N GLY A 115 -0.02 -13.34 -14.44
CA GLY A 115 -1.34 -13.86 -14.81
C GLY A 115 -1.86 -14.99 -13.91
N ASN A 116 -1.34 -15.16 -12.70
CA ASN A 116 -1.82 -16.21 -11.81
C ASN A 116 -3.11 -15.81 -11.10
N THR A 117 -4.01 -16.78 -10.90
CA THR A 117 -5.15 -16.65 -10.01
C THR A 117 -5.07 -17.73 -8.94
N ALA A 118 -4.94 -17.34 -7.67
CA ALA A 118 -4.98 -18.26 -6.53
C ALA A 118 -6.11 -17.87 -5.57
N SER A 119 -6.97 -18.82 -5.24
CA SER A 119 -8.07 -18.63 -4.32
C SER A 119 -8.07 -19.75 -3.29
N GLY A 120 -7.87 -19.41 -2.02
CA GLY A 120 -7.91 -20.35 -0.90
C GLY A 120 -6.71 -20.23 0.05
N TYR A 121 -6.80 -20.97 1.16
CA TYR A 121 -5.74 -21.09 2.16
C TYR A 121 -4.49 -21.73 1.55
N PHE A 122 -3.37 -20.99 1.52
CA PHE A 122 -2.10 -21.42 0.91
C PHE A 122 -2.19 -21.83 -0.57
N ALA A 123 -3.18 -21.33 -1.31
CA ALA A 123 -3.30 -21.64 -2.74
C ALA A 123 -2.06 -21.13 -3.50
N LEU A 124 -1.39 -22.03 -4.23
CA LEU A 124 -0.14 -21.75 -4.97
C LEU A 124 0.96 -21.11 -4.09
N ALA A 125 0.98 -21.40 -2.79
CA ALA A 125 2.05 -20.98 -1.89
C ALA A 125 3.29 -21.86 -2.12
N SER A 126 4.12 -21.51 -3.10
CA SER A 126 5.41 -22.15 -3.37
C SER A 126 6.55 -21.16 -3.19
#